data_AF-A0A960J6J9-F1
#
_entry.id   AF-A0A960J6J9-F1
#
_cell.length_a   1.000
_cell.length_b   1.000
_cell.length_c   1.000
_cell.angle_alpha   90.00
_cell.angle_beta   90.00
_cell.angle_gamma   90.00
#
_symmetry.space_group_name_H-M   'P 1'
#
loop_
_entity.id
_entity.type
_entity.pdbx_description
1 polymer ?
#
loop_
_entity_poly.entity_id
_entity_poly.type
_entity_poly.pdbx_seq_one_letter_code
_entity_poly.pdbx_strand_id
1 'polypeptide(L)'
;MKGCEQVESFLASADGAARRNPPPELRAHLDKCGPCRELFEFATTEESSAVRTETRCAIQRALAASLHPVRPLPCRTTRTVLFVSIFAIGAGLWVFKTGWNGAAGQSSIQIAGSLAAVAAAAVLASALLSAEMAPGEGRPASIGFVVAAAVGGMAALIAALFPWEAAGPDWMAPAMKCHVHGALFAIPVAAAALVALRRGAPMCPASAGAGVGLLAGLAAMATLELGCARHDALHIAAGHLSIPAGAALIGFLIGKAVERRSHGRRRSLEA
;
A
#
# COMPACT_ATOMS: atom_id res chain seq x y z
N MET A 1 22.77 25.00 15.58
CA MET A 1 23.10 23.78 14.81
C MET A 1 22.30 23.73 13.51
N LYS A 2 22.58 24.64 12.55
CA LYS A 2 22.00 24.61 11.20
C LYS A 2 23.10 24.42 10.15
N GLY A 3 23.96 23.42 10.34
CA GLY A 3 25.19 23.25 9.54
C GLY A 3 25.06 22.18 8.47
N CYS A 4 25.10 20.91 8.87
CA CYS A 4 25.18 19.79 7.94
C CYS A 4 23.87 19.50 7.19
N GLU A 5 22.71 19.62 7.86
CA GLU A 5 21.39 19.38 7.26
C GLU A 5 21.10 20.34 6.09
N GLN A 6 21.63 21.57 6.16
CA GLN A 6 21.52 22.55 5.07
C GLN A 6 22.32 22.12 3.83
N VAL A 7 23.48 21.48 4.02
CA VAL A 7 24.30 20.96 2.91
C VAL A 7 23.55 19.83 2.20
N GLU A 8 22.99 18.90 2.95
CA GLU A 8 22.23 17.77 2.40
C GLU A 8 20.96 18.25 1.66
N SER A 9 20.18 19.11 2.30
CA SER A 9 18.99 19.71 1.69
C SER A 9 19.34 20.48 0.41
N PHE A 10 20.45 21.23 0.41
CA PHE A 10 20.90 21.97 -0.76
C PHE A 10 21.32 21.03 -1.89
N LEU A 11 22.11 19.98 -1.61
CA LEU A 11 22.53 19.00 -2.61
C LEU A 11 21.32 18.26 -3.22
N ALA A 12 20.30 17.97 -2.41
CA ALA A 12 19.08 17.32 -2.87
C ALA A 12 18.24 18.21 -3.82
N SER A 13 18.21 19.52 -3.60
CA SER A 13 17.37 20.45 -4.38
C SER A 13 18.09 21.20 -5.50
N ALA A 14 19.42 21.39 -5.41
CA ALA A 14 20.19 22.22 -6.32
C ALA A 14 20.49 21.50 -7.63
N ASP A 15 20.22 22.17 -8.75
CA ASP A 15 20.67 21.76 -10.07
C ASP A 15 22.19 21.95 -10.26
N GLY A 16 22.74 21.49 -11.38
CA GLY A 16 24.18 21.59 -11.65
C GLY A 16 24.72 23.03 -11.69
N ALA A 17 23.88 24.01 -12.02
CA ALA A 17 24.29 25.42 -12.05
C ALA A 17 24.36 26.02 -10.64
N ALA A 18 23.34 25.77 -9.81
CA ALA A 18 23.28 26.20 -8.43
C ALA A 18 24.39 25.58 -7.57
N ARG A 19 24.78 24.33 -7.84
CA ARG A 19 25.89 23.66 -7.15
C ARG A 19 27.25 24.32 -7.35
N ARG A 20 27.49 24.96 -8.51
CA ARG A 20 28.74 25.67 -8.79
C ARG A 20 28.90 26.95 -7.98
N ASN A 21 27.80 27.56 -7.57
CA ASN A 21 27.78 28.81 -6.80
C ASN A 21 26.89 28.66 -5.56
N PRO A 22 27.35 27.94 -4.52
CA PRO A 22 26.58 27.77 -3.29
C PRO A 22 26.33 29.11 -2.60
N PRO A 23 25.18 29.26 -1.88
CA PRO A 23 24.91 30.44 -1.07
C PRO A 23 26.05 30.74 -0.08
N PRO A 24 26.27 32.01 0.28
CA PRO A 24 27.38 32.40 1.16
C PRO A 24 27.31 31.72 2.54
N GLU A 25 26.11 31.47 3.05
CA GLU A 25 25.88 30.74 4.32
C GLU A 25 26.41 29.30 4.25
N LEU A 26 26.14 28.62 3.13
CA LEU A 26 26.61 27.25 2.90
C LEU A 26 28.13 27.24 2.73
N ARG A 27 28.70 28.18 1.98
CA ARG A 27 30.15 28.32 1.80
C ARG A 27 30.86 28.52 3.14
N ALA A 28 30.34 29.40 4.00
CA ALA A 28 30.88 29.62 5.35
C ALA A 28 30.82 28.36 6.25
N HIS A 29 29.88 27.45 6.00
CA HIS A 29 29.83 26.16 6.70
C HIS A 29 30.86 25.16 6.14
N LEU A 30 30.98 25.05 4.80
CA LEU A 30 31.97 24.18 4.14
C LEU A 30 33.41 24.55 4.55
N ASP A 31 33.69 25.83 4.77
CA ASP A 31 34.99 26.29 5.25
C ASP A 31 35.34 25.78 6.66
N LYS A 32 34.31 25.49 7.48
CA LYS A 32 34.47 25.07 8.89
C LYS A 32 34.32 23.56 9.09
N CYS A 33 33.70 22.85 8.16
CA CYS A 33 33.33 21.45 8.31
C CYS A 33 33.98 20.59 7.21
N GLY A 34 35.10 19.94 7.54
CA GLY A 34 35.83 19.05 6.63
C GLY A 34 34.97 17.99 5.94
N PRO A 35 34.15 17.20 6.67
CA PRO A 35 33.30 16.17 6.06
C PRO A 35 32.28 16.73 5.07
N CYS A 36 31.65 17.87 5.38
CA CYS A 36 30.69 18.49 4.46
C CYS A 36 31.38 19.06 3.22
N ARG A 37 32.61 19.58 3.37
CA ARG A 37 33.43 20.02 2.23
C ARG A 37 33.78 18.86 1.31
N GLU A 38 34.25 17.74 1.85
CA GLU A 38 34.56 16.53 1.05
C GLU A 38 33.32 16.01 0.31
N LEU A 39 32.17 15.95 0.99
CA LEU A 39 30.90 15.54 0.35
C LEU A 39 30.48 16.52 -0.75
N PHE A 40 30.60 17.82 -0.50
CA PHE A 40 30.25 18.85 -1.48
C PHE A 40 31.20 18.83 -2.68
N GLU A 41 32.50 18.73 -2.45
CA GLU A 41 33.50 18.54 -3.51
C GLU A 41 33.20 17.28 -4.32
N PHE A 42 32.92 16.14 -3.69
CA PHE A 42 32.51 14.92 -4.40
C PHE A 42 31.24 15.14 -5.25
N ALA A 43 30.23 15.81 -4.71
CA ALA A 43 28.96 16.05 -5.41
C ALA A 43 29.00 17.15 -6.50
N THR A 44 29.99 18.05 -6.43
CA THR A 44 30.20 19.16 -7.38
C THR A 44 31.34 18.93 -8.35
N THR A 45 32.21 17.95 -8.07
CA THR A 45 33.07 17.37 -9.08
C THR A 45 32.12 16.84 -10.13
N GLU A 46 31.92 17.63 -11.20
CA GLU A 46 31.37 17.11 -12.43
C GLU A 46 32.29 15.95 -12.74
N GLU A 47 31.83 14.73 -12.46
CA GLU A 47 32.33 13.55 -13.12
C GLU A 47 32.05 13.80 -14.61
N SER A 48 32.99 14.52 -15.23
CA SER A 48 33.44 14.35 -16.59
C SER A 48 34.09 12.96 -16.74
N SER A 49 33.61 11.96 -16.01
CA SER A 49 33.30 10.72 -16.69
C SER A 49 32.04 11.00 -17.50
N ALA A 50 32.22 11.70 -18.63
CA ALA A 50 31.44 11.32 -19.80
C ALA A 50 31.74 9.83 -19.95
N VAL A 51 30.93 8.97 -19.31
CA VAL A 51 31.04 7.51 -19.37
C VAL A 51 31.20 7.26 -20.85
N ARG A 52 32.41 6.82 -21.25
CA ARG A 52 32.76 6.78 -22.67
C ARG A 52 31.60 6.13 -23.38
N THR A 53 31.15 6.72 -24.50
CA THR A 53 29.99 6.20 -25.22
C THR A 53 30.10 4.70 -25.47
N GLU A 54 31.34 4.21 -25.64
CA GLU A 54 31.72 2.81 -25.68
C GLU A 54 31.32 2.00 -24.43
N THR A 55 31.67 2.46 -23.22
CA THR A 55 31.29 1.82 -21.95
C THR A 55 29.77 1.81 -21.78
N ARG A 56 29.09 2.92 -22.12
CA ARG A 56 27.62 2.99 -22.08
C ARG A 56 27.00 1.98 -23.06
N CYS A 57 27.49 1.91 -24.29
CA CYS A 57 27.05 0.94 -25.30
C CYS A 57 27.37 -0.51 -24.91
N ALA A 58 28.48 -0.76 -24.21
CA ALA A 58 28.84 -2.08 -23.71
C ALA A 58 27.88 -2.54 -22.60
N ILE A 59 27.58 -1.67 -21.63
CA ILE A 59 26.59 -1.94 -20.57
C ILE A 59 25.19 -2.13 -21.17
N GLN A 60 24.76 -1.26 -22.10
CA GLN A 60 23.47 -1.41 -22.77
C GLN A 60 23.36 -2.72 -23.54
N ARG A 61 24.41 -3.13 -24.26
CA ARG A 61 24.44 -4.43 -24.95
C ARG A 61 24.44 -5.61 -23.98
N ALA A 62 25.22 -5.54 -22.91
CA ALA A 62 25.25 -6.59 -21.89
C ALA A 62 23.88 -6.73 -21.20
N LEU A 63 23.24 -5.61 -20.84
CA LEU A 63 21.88 -5.59 -20.30
C LEU A 63 20.88 -6.16 -21.32
N ALA A 64 20.87 -5.65 -22.56
CA ALA A 64 19.96 -6.12 -23.60
C ALA A 64 20.13 -7.61 -23.92
N ALA A 65 21.37 -8.12 -23.94
CA ALA A 65 21.65 -9.54 -24.13
C ALA A 65 21.22 -10.41 -22.94
N SER A 66 21.19 -9.84 -21.73
CA SER A 66 20.72 -10.52 -20.51
C SER A 66 19.20 -10.44 -20.30
N LEU A 67 18.48 -9.63 -21.10
CA LEU A 67 17.03 -9.53 -21.01
C LEU A 67 16.39 -10.79 -21.60
N HIS A 68 15.80 -11.61 -20.74
CA HIS A 68 14.89 -12.64 -21.19
C HIS A 68 13.53 -12.02 -21.56
N PRO A 69 12.91 -12.41 -22.69
CA PRO A 69 11.56 -11.96 -23.04
C PRO A 69 10.59 -12.26 -21.89
N VAL A 70 10.04 -11.21 -21.29
CA VAL A 70 8.97 -11.32 -20.30
C VAL A 70 7.63 -11.16 -20.99
N ARG A 71 6.60 -11.87 -20.52
CA ARG A 71 5.23 -11.65 -21.02
C ARG A 71 4.83 -10.21 -20.70
N PRO A 72 4.29 -9.45 -21.67
CA PRO A 72 3.85 -8.09 -21.42
C PRO A 72 2.76 -8.09 -20.35
N LEU A 73 2.84 -7.13 -19.42
CA LEU A 73 1.78 -6.92 -18.45
C LEU A 73 0.52 -6.42 -19.17
N PRO A 74 -0.68 -6.88 -18.78
CA PRO A 74 -1.93 -6.29 -19.27
C PRO A 74 -1.99 -4.79 -18.94
N CYS A 75 -2.82 -4.05 -19.67
CA CYS A 75 -3.01 -2.63 -19.39
C CYS A 75 -3.56 -2.41 -17.97
N ARG A 76 -3.35 -1.21 -17.43
CA ARG A 76 -3.70 -0.86 -16.04
C ARG A 76 -5.17 -1.15 -15.71
N THR A 77 -6.08 -0.83 -16.62
CA THR A 77 -7.52 -1.08 -16.44
C THR A 77 -7.82 -2.57 -16.29
N THR A 78 -7.22 -3.44 -17.11
CA THR A 78 -7.39 -4.90 -16.99
C THR A 78 -6.89 -5.43 -15.65
N ARG A 79 -5.75 -4.94 -15.16
CA ARG A 79 -5.22 -5.31 -13.84
C ARG A 79 -6.17 -4.86 -12.71
N THR A 80 -6.71 -3.63 -12.81
CA THR A 80 -7.66 -3.12 -11.82
C THR A 80 -8.95 -3.93 -11.83
N VAL A 81 -9.50 -4.22 -13.01
CA VAL A 81 -10.68 -5.07 -13.17
C VAL A 81 -10.43 -6.46 -12.58
N LEU A 82 -9.22 -7.03 -12.73
CA LEU A 82 -8.85 -8.30 -12.13
C LEU A 82 -8.94 -8.26 -10.60
N PHE A 83 -8.36 -7.24 -9.94
CA PHE A 83 -8.44 -7.12 -8.48
C PHE A 83 -9.86 -6.83 -7.97
N VAL A 84 -10.61 -5.98 -8.68
CA VAL A 84 -12.04 -5.74 -8.39
C VAL A 84 -12.84 -7.04 -8.53
N SER A 85 -12.54 -7.85 -9.55
CA SER A 85 -13.18 -9.16 -9.74
C SER A 85 -12.85 -10.13 -8.62
N ILE A 86 -11.60 -10.16 -8.14
CA ILE A 86 -11.20 -10.97 -6.98
C ILE A 86 -12.00 -10.57 -5.73
N PHE A 87 -12.12 -9.26 -5.47
CA PHE A 87 -12.95 -8.74 -4.39
C PHE A 87 -14.42 -9.15 -4.55
N ALA A 88 -15.01 -8.90 -5.72
CA ALA A 88 -16.43 -9.13 -5.98
C ALA A 88 -16.80 -10.62 -5.93
N ILE A 89 -15.98 -11.49 -6.52
CA ILE A 89 -16.16 -12.94 -6.49
C ILE A 89 -16.01 -13.45 -5.05
N GLY A 90 -14.96 -13.01 -4.35
CA GLY A 90 -14.76 -13.37 -2.95
C GLY A 90 -15.99 -13.03 -2.12
N ALA A 91 -16.39 -11.75 -2.12
CA ALA A 91 -17.52 -11.28 -1.33
C ALA A 91 -18.83 -11.97 -1.74
N GLY A 92 -19.10 -12.06 -3.04
CA GLY A 92 -20.33 -12.66 -3.58
C GLY A 92 -20.48 -14.14 -3.24
N LEU A 93 -19.42 -14.95 -3.37
CA LEU A 93 -19.45 -16.38 -3.04
C LEU A 93 -19.80 -16.62 -1.56
N TRP A 94 -19.33 -15.75 -0.68
CA TRP A 94 -19.60 -15.91 0.74
C TRP A 94 -20.99 -15.43 1.13
N VAL A 95 -21.43 -14.28 0.62
CA VAL A 95 -22.82 -13.81 0.80
C VAL A 95 -23.80 -14.86 0.30
N PHE A 96 -23.51 -15.49 -0.84
CA PHE A 96 -24.29 -16.62 -1.35
C PHE A 96 -24.36 -17.79 -0.36
N LYS A 97 -23.26 -18.09 0.35
CA LYS A 97 -23.19 -19.17 1.34
C LYS A 97 -23.84 -18.83 2.68
N THR A 98 -23.64 -17.62 3.19
CA THR A 98 -24.12 -17.21 4.53
C THR A 98 -25.51 -16.59 4.51
N GLY A 99 -26.00 -16.21 3.33
CA GLY A 99 -27.27 -15.52 3.16
C GLY A 99 -27.18 -14.02 3.46
N TRP A 100 -28.35 -13.38 3.38
CA TRP A 100 -28.56 -11.93 3.53
C TRP A 100 -29.16 -11.57 4.89
N ASN A 101 -28.82 -12.34 5.92
CA ASN A 101 -29.43 -12.21 7.26
C ASN A 101 -29.19 -10.82 7.88
N GLY A 102 -28.09 -10.15 7.52
CA GLY A 102 -27.79 -8.80 7.99
C GLY A 102 -28.66 -7.71 7.35
N ALA A 103 -29.02 -7.88 6.09
CA ALA A 103 -29.80 -6.88 5.35
C ALA A 103 -31.19 -6.65 5.96
N ALA A 104 -31.79 -7.64 6.62
CA ALA A 104 -33.08 -7.48 7.30
C ALA A 104 -33.01 -6.57 8.54
N GLY A 105 -31.83 -6.41 9.15
CA GLY A 105 -31.62 -5.61 10.35
C GLY A 105 -31.08 -4.20 10.09
N GLN A 106 -30.91 -3.81 8.82
CA GLN A 106 -30.36 -2.52 8.43
C GLN A 106 -31.38 -1.72 7.61
N SER A 107 -31.37 -0.41 7.78
CA SER A 107 -32.08 0.50 6.88
C SER A 107 -31.42 0.55 5.50
N SER A 108 -32.18 0.89 4.45
CA SER A 108 -31.64 1.01 3.09
C SER A 108 -30.47 1.99 2.99
N ILE A 109 -30.44 3.05 3.81
CA ILE A 109 -29.35 4.03 3.83
C ILE A 109 -28.07 3.46 4.47
N GLN A 110 -28.20 2.63 5.51
CA GLN A 110 -27.06 1.93 6.12
C GLN A 110 -26.44 0.93 5.14
N ILE A 111 -27.27 0.12 4.47
CA ILE A 111 -26.81 -0.84 3.47
C ILE A 111 -26.12 -0.11 2.31
N ALA A 112 -26.81 0.85 1.69
CA ALA A 112 -26.29 1.58 0.54
C ALA A 112 -25.01 2.35 0.88
N GLY A 113 -25.00 3.06 2.01
CA GLY A 113 -23.84 3.82 2.47
C GLY A 113 -22.63 2.93 2.73
N SER A 114 -22.82 1.81 3.45
CA SER A 114 -21.73 0.91 3.80
C SER A 114 -21.17 0.19 2.58
N LEU A 115 -22.04 -0.34 1.71
CA LEU A 115 -21.61 -1.01 0.48
C LEU A 115 -20.94 -0.05 -0.50
N ALA A 116 -21.46 1.18 -0.66
CA ALA A 116 -20.84 2.19 -1.50
C ALA A 116 -19.44 2.57 -0.99
N ALA A 117 -19.28 2.76 0.32
CA ALA A 117 -17.99 3.07 0.92
C ALA A 117 -16.99 1.90 0.77
N VAL A 118 -17.41 0.66 1.02
CA VAL A 118 -16.55 -0.53 0.81
C VAL A 118 -16.18 -0.68 -0.66
N ALA A 119 -17.13 -0.52 -1.58
CA ALA A 119 -16.87 -0.62 -3.02
C ALA A 119 -15.88 0.45 -3.50
N ALA A 120 -16.06 1.71 -3.07
CA ALA A 120 -15.15 2.80 -3.39
C ALA A 120 -13.72 2.50 -2.86
N ALA A 121 -13.61 2.06 -1.61
CA ALA A 121 -12.33 1.67 -1.01
C ALA A 121 -11.67 0.49 -1.76
N ALA A 122 -12.46 -0.51 -2.16
CA ALA A 122 -11.97 -1.68 -2.90
C ALA A 122 -11.47 -1.30 -4.31
N VAL A 123 -12.16 -0.39 -5.00
CA VAL A 123 -11.71 0.15 -6.30
C VAL A 123 -10.41 0.94 -6.15
N LEU A 124 -10.31 1.80 -5.13
CA LEU A 124 -9.09 2.56 -4.85
C LEU A 124 -7.91 1.64 -4.51
N ALA A 125 -8.12 0.66 -3.64
CA ALA A 125 -7.10 -0.35 -3.28
C ALA A 125 -6.66 -1.15 -4.51
N SER A 126 -7.60 -1.57 -5.35
CA SER A 126 -7.34 -2.29 -6.61
C SER A 126 -6.54 -1.43 -7.60
N ALA A 127 -6.91 -0.17 -7.78
CA ALA A 127 -6.21 0.75 -8.69
C ALA A 127 -4.78 1.06 -8.23
N LEU A 128 -4.55 1.08 -6.91
CA LEU A 128 -3.23 1.24 -6.33
C LEU A 128 -2.39 -0.04 -6.48
N LEU A 129 -2.95 -1.22 -6.19
CA LEU A 129 -2.27 -2.51 -6.42
C LEU A 129 -1.87 -2.69 -7.88
N SER A 130 -2.73 -2.33 -8.82
CA SER A 130 -2.41 -2.34 -10.25
C SER A 130 -1.23 -1.44 -10.60
N ALA A 131 -1.13 -0.26 -9.98
CA ALA A 131 -0.02 0.66 -10.19
C ALA A 131 1.30 0.10 -9.61
N GLU A 132 1.26 -0.65 -8.51
CA GLU A 132 2.45 -1.31 -7.97
C GLU A 132 3.03 -2.37 -8.91
N MET A 133 2.20 -2.99 -9.77
CA MET A 133 2.64 -4.12 -10.59
C MET A 133 3.61 -3.74 -11.72
N ALA A 134 3.68 -2.48 -12.13
CA ALA A 134 4.55 -2.02 -13.21
C ALA A 134 5.56 -0.98 -12.70
N PRO A 135 6.87 -1.19 -12.93
CA PRO A 135 7.88 -0.19 -12.60
C PRO A 135 7.67 1.07 -13.44
N GLY A 136 7.85 2.24 -12.81
CA GLY A 136 7.75 3.54 -13.49
C GLY A 136 6.32 4.07 -13.69
N GLU A 137 5.27 3.31 -13.33
CA GLU A 137 3.93 3.87 -13.25
C GLU A 137 3.83 4.80 -12.04
N GLY A 138 3.43 6.05 -12.27
CA GLY A 138 3.21 7.02 -11.20
C GLY A 138 2.13 6.53 -10.24
N ARG A 139 2.39 6.69 -8.92
CA ARG A 139 1.42 6.35 -7.88
C ARG A 139 0.45 7.53 -7.71
N PRO A 140 -0.86 7.36 -7.91
CA PRO A 140 -1.80 8.47 -7.73
C PRO A 140 -1.94 8.89 -6.26
N ALA A 141 -1.66 7.98 -5.33
CA ALA A 141 -1.71 8.22 -3.89
C ALA A 141 -0.75 7.26 -3.15
N SER A 142 -0.38 7.62 -1.92
CA SER A 142 0.34 6.70 -1.05
C SER A 142 -0.62 5.63 -0.48
N ILE A 143 -0.11 4.42 -0.26
CA ILE A 143 -0.89 3.36 0.37
C ILE A 143 -1.37 3.73 1.77
N GLY A 144 -0.58 4.51 2.52
CA GLY A 144 -0.96 5.01 3.84
C GLY A 144 -2.19 5.91 3.77
N PHE A 145 -2.26 6.80 2.77
CA PHE A 145 -3.44 7.62 2.53
C PHE A 145 -4.67 6.76 2.18
N VAL A 146 -4.53 5.77 1.30
CA VAL A 146 -5.65 4.90 0.93
C VAL A 146 -6.17 4.09 2.12
N VAL A 147 -5.28 3.52 2.93
CA VAL A 147 -5.67 2.81 4.16
C VAL A 147 -6.35 3.77 5.14
N ALA A 148 -5.78 4.95 5.38
CA ALA A 148 -6.36 5.95 6.28
C ALA A 148 -7.73 6.45 5.81
N ALA A 149 -7.89 6.70 4.50
CA ALA A 149 -9.15 7.12 3.90
C ALA A 149 -10.21 6.00 3.98
N ALA A 150 -9.85 4.75 3.70
CA ALA A 150 -10.76 3.62 3.79
C ALA A 150 -11.20 3.36 5.24
N VAL A 151 -10.25 3.24 6.17
CA VAL A 151 -10.54 2.94 7.59
C VAL A 151 -11.22 4.12 8.27
N GLY A 152 -10.69 5.34 8.08
CA GLY A 152 -11.22 6.56 8.68
C GLY A 152 -12.58 6.95 8.10
N GLY A 153 -12.76 6.84 6.78
CA GLY A 153 -14.05 7.09 6.14
C GLY A 153 -15.12 6.10 6.61
N MET A 154 -14.76 4.82 6.75
CA MET A 154 -15.67 3.83 7.29
C MET A 154 -15.97 4.04 8.77
N ALA A 155 -14.97 4.40 9.58
CA ALA A 155 -15.19 4.75 10.99
C ALA A 155 -16.16 5.93 11.14
N ALA A 156 -16.01 6.97 10.31
CA ALA A 156 -16.91 8.12 10.29
C ALA A 156 -18.34 7.72 9.89
N LEU A 157 -18.48 6.84 8.88
CA LEU A 157 -19.76 6.30 8.46
C LEU A 157 -20.42 5.49 9.58
N ILE A 158 -19.65 4.62 10.26
CA ILE A 158 -20.12 3.82 11.39
C ILE A 158 -20.64 4.73 12.51
N ALA A 159 -19.85 5.73 12.86
CA ALA A 159 -20.20 6.68 13.91
C ALA A 159 -21.48 7.46 13.60
N ALA A 160 -21.71 7.78 12.32
CA ALA A 160 -22.87 8.57 11.88
C ALA A 160 -24.15 7.74 11.69
N LEU A 161 -24.04 6.50 11.22
CA LEU A 161 -25.21 5.72 10.77
C LEU A 161 -25.66 4.63 11.74
N PHE A 162 -24.83 4.20 12.70
CA PHE A 162 -25.14 3.05 13.54
C PHE A 162 -25.32 3.44 15.02
N PRO A 163 -26.23 2.76 15.75
CA PRO A 163 -26.52 3.08 17.14
C PRO A 163 -25.38 2.67 18.07
N TRP A 164 -25.01 3.56 18.99
CA TRP A 164 -23.95 3.33 20.00
C TRP A 164 -24.47 2.73 21.30
N GLU A 165 -25.74 2.99 21.65
CA GLU A 165 -26.33 2.60 22.93
C GLU A 165 -26.76 1.12 23.00
N ALA A 166 -26.75 0.42 21.85
CA ALA A 166 -27.20 -0.96 21.74
C ALA A 166 -26.18 -2.01 22.24
N ALA A 167 -25.02 -1.58 22.73
CA ALA A 167 -23.99 -2.48 23.23
C ALA A 167 -24.30 -2.93 24.67
N GLY A 168 -24.92 -4.10 24.81
CA GLY A 168 -25.02 -4.80 26.10
C GLY A 168 -23.64 -5.18 26.69
N PRO A 169 -23.58 -5.61 27.96
CA PRO A 169 -22.32 -5.90 28.66
C PRO A 169 -21.42 -6.92 27.94
N ASP A 170 -22.01 -7.84 27.17
CA ASP A 170 -21.31 -8.88 26.44
C ASP A 170 -20.99 -8.53 24.97
N TRP A 171 -20.89 -7.24 24.61
CA TRP A 171 -20.71 -6.81 23.21
C TRP A 171 -19.43 -7.34 22.53
N MET A 172 -18.37 -7.59 23.31
CA MET A 172 -17.07 -8.01 22.80
C MET A 172 -17.09 -9.44 22.22
N ALA A 173 -17.77 -10.39 22.88
CA ALA A 173 -17.74 -11.79 22.46
C ALA A 173 -18.34 -12.01 21.06
N PRO A 174 -19.50 -11.41 20.70
CA PRO A 174 -20.01 -11.40 19.34
C PRO A 174 -19.06 -10.71 18.35
N ALA A 175 -18.48 -9.56 18.71
CA ALA A 175 -17.57 -8.82 17.83
C ALA A 175 -16.34 -9.68 17.47
N MET A 176 -15.76 -10.38 18.45
CA MET A 176 -14.64 -11.30 18.23
C MET A 176 -15.00 -12.49 17.35
N LYS A 177 -16.22 -13.04 17.48
CA LYS A 177 -16.69 -14.13 16.60
C LYS A 177 -16.76 -13.67 15.14
N CYS A 178 -17.28 -12.46 14.88
CA CYS A 178 -17.32 -11.86 13.54
C CYS A 178 -15.91 -11.55 13.03
N HIS A 179 -15.02 -11.02 13.89
CA HIS A 179 -13.63 -10.76 13.52
C HIS A 179 -12.91 -12.03 13.06
N VAL A 180 -13.01 -13.13 13.83
CA VAL A 180 -12.39 -14.41 13.47
C VAL A 180 -12.96 -14.96 12.16
N HIS A 181 -14.28 -14.94 11.99
CA HIS A 181 -14.90 -15.39 10.73
C HIS A 181 -14.44 -14.57 9.53
N GLY A 182 -14.42 -13.24 9.66
CA GLY A 182 -13.96 -12.36 8.60
C GLY A 182 -12.47 -12.53 8.30
N ALA A 183 -11.63 -12.71 9.32
CA ALA A 183 -10.21 -12.99 9.15
C ALA A 183 -9.98 -14.31 8.38
N LEU A 184 -10.71 -15.37 8.72
CA LEU A 184 -10.64 -16.65 7.98
C LEU A 184 -11.06 -16.47 6.52
N PHE A 185 -12.09 -15.67 6.27
CA PHE A 185 -12.56 -15.38 4.91
C PHE A 185 -11.59 -14.50 4.12
N ALA A 186 -10.85 -13.59 4.78
CA ALA A 186 -9.86 -12.76 4.11
C ALA A 186 -8.71 -13.58 3.49
N ILE A 187 -8.38 -14.75 4.06
CA ILE A 187 -7.26 -15.61 3.61
C ILE A 187 -7.36 -15.99 2.11
N PRO A 188 -8.44 -16.62 1.61
CA PRO A 188 -8.54 -16.99 0.20
C PRO A 188 -8.51 -15.77 -0.74
N VAL A 189 -9.11 -14.64 -0.35
CA VAL A 189 -9.07 -13.41 -1.16
C VAL A 189 -7.65 -12.85 -1.22
N ALA A 190 -6.94 -12.82 -0.09
CA ALA A 190 -5.54 -12.42 -0.03
C ALA A 190 -4.65 -13.34 -0.88
N ALA A 191 -4.87 -14.66 -0.81
CA ALA A 191 -4.13 -15.63 -1.63
C ALA A 191 -4.34 -15.39 -3.13
N ALA A 192 -5.59 -15.20 -3.57
CA ALA A 192 -5.91 -14.88 -4.96
C ALA A 192 -5.26 -13.56 -5.42
N ALA A 193 -5.35 -12.52 -4.59
CA ALA A 193 -4.73 -11.22 -4.85
C ALA A 193 -3.19 -11.33 -4.92
N LEU A 194 -2.55 -12.13 -4.06
CA LEU A 194 -1.12 -12.39 -4.11
C LEU A 194 -0.71 -13.11 -5.39
N VAL A 195 -1.48 -14.11 -5.84
CA VAL A 195 -1.22 -14.81 -7.11
C VAL A 195 -1.32 -13.84 -8.29
N ALA A 196 -2.31 -12.95 -8.28
CA ALA A 196 -2.43 -11.90 -9.30
C ALA A 196 -1.24 -10.92 -9.25
N LEU A 197 -0.88 -10.45 -8.06
CA LEU A 197 0.22 -9.51 -7.83
C LEU A 197 1.59 -10.08 -8.26
N ARG A 198 1.82 -11.39 -8.07
CA ARG A 198 3.05 -12.09 -8.48
C ARG A 198 3.32 -12.06 -9.98
N ARG A 199 2.32 -11.71 -10.81
CA ARG A 199 2.52 -11.52 -12.25
C ARG A 199 3.21 -10.18 -12.57
N GLY A 200 3.24 -9.24 -11.63
CA GLY A 200 3.94 -7.97 -11.73
C GLY A 200 5.24 -7.94 -10.92
N ALA A 201 5.87 -6.78 -10.90
CA ALA A 201 7.09 -6.52 -10.15
C ALA A 201 6.85 -5.40 -9.12
N PRO A 202 6.28 -5.69 -7.94
CA PRO A 202 5.98 -4.68 -6.93
C PRO A 202 7.25 -3.98 -6.47
N MET A 203 7.32 -2.67 -6.69
CA MET A 203 8.48 -1.84 -6.33
C MET A 203 8.61 -1.65 -4.82
N CYS A 204 7.48 -1.64 -4.10
CA CYS A 204 7.46 -1.55 -2.64
C CYS A 204 6.68 -2.75 -2.04
N PRO A 205 7.38 -3.83 -1.64
CA PRO A 205 6.73 -5.01 -1.06
C PRO A 205 5.82 -4.69 0.12
N ALA A 206 6.20 -3.72 0.97
CA ALA A 206 5.41 -3.25 2.09
C ALA A 206 4.07 -2.63 1.65
N SER A 207 4.10 -1.79 0.62
CA SER A 207 2.88 -1.16 0.09
C SER A 207 1.98 -2.18 -0.62
N ALA A 208 2.58 -3.08 -1.40
CA ALA A 208 1.85 -4.12 -2.11
C ALA A 208 1.19 -5.11 -1.12
N GLY A 209 1.91 -5.50 -0.06
CA GLY A 209 1.36 -6.32 1.03
C GLY A 209 0.20 -5.63 1.75
N ALA A 210 0.33 -4.34 2.08
CA ALA A 210 -0.74 -3.57 2.68
C ALA A 210 -1.98 -3.47 1.78
N GLY A 211 -1.80 -3.25 0.47
CA GLY A 211 -2.89 -3.22 -0.50
C GLY A 211 -3.62 -4.55 -0.62
N VAL A 212 -2.89 -5.67 -0.66
CA VAL A 212 -3.46 -7.03 -0.66
C VAL A 212 -4.27 -7.26 0.60
N GLY A 213 -3.70 -6.93 1.77
CA GLY A 213 -4.37 -7.07 3.05
C GLY A 213 -5.64 -6.23 3.14
N LEU A 214 -5.57 -4.97 2.72
CA LEU A 214 -6.72 -4.07 2.67
C LEU A 214 -7.82 -4.63 1.76
N LEU A 215 -7.50 -5.04 0.53
CA LEU A 215 -8.48 -5.59 -0.41
C LEU A 215 -9.17 -6.85 0.15
N ALA A 216 -8.39 -7.75 0.75
CA ALA A 216 -8.90 -8.97 1.37
C ALA A 216 -9.80 -8.67 2.58
N GLY A 217 -9.40 -7.74 3.44
CA GLY A 217 -10.20 -7.36 4.60
C GLY A 217 -11.44 -6.55 4.23
N LEU A 218 -11.42 -5.75 3.16
CA LEU A 218 -12.61 -5.09 2.61
C LEU A 218 -13.61 -6.12 2.05
N ALA A 219 -13.12 -7.17 1.38
CA ALA A 219 -13.99 -8.27 0.96
C ALA A 219 -14.65 -8.93 2.18
N ALA A 220 -13.87 -9.20 3.24
CA ALA A 220 -14.41 -9.74 4.49
C ALA A 220 -15.45 -8.83 5.13
N MET A 221 -15.17 -7.53 5.19
CA MET A 221 -16.11 -6.54 5.70
C MET A 221 -17.42 -6.55 4.90
N ALA A 222 -17.36 -6.52 3.55
CA ALA A 222 -18.56 -6.60 2.72
C ALA A 222 -19.43 -7.83 3.03
N THR A 223 -18.78 -8.98 3.27
CA THR A 223 -19.51 -10.21 3.59
C THR A 223 -20.16 -10.18 4.96
N LEU A 224 -19.48 -9.57 5.95
CA LEU A 224 -20.00 -9.47 7.31
C LEU A 224 -21.13 -8.45 7.41
N GLU A 225 -21.06 -7.33 6.70
CA GLU A 225 -22.16 -6.35 6.62
C GLU A 225 -23.46 -6.98 6.12
N LEU A 226 -23.38 -7.90 5.15
CA LEU A 226 -24.57 -8.55 4.60
C LEU A 226 -25.02 -9.78 5.38
N GLY A 227 -24.10 -10.44 6.10
CA GLY A 227 -24.36 -11.69 6.79
C GLY A 227 -24.62 -11.58 8.30
N CYS A 228 -24.14 -10.54 8.97
CA CYS A 228 -24.25 -10.38 10.42
C CYS A 228 -25.59 -9.75 10.80
N ALA A 229 -26.34 -10.34 11.74
CA ALA A 229 -27.62 -9.76 12.19
C ALA A 229 -27.46 -8.58 13.17
N ARG A 230 -26.24 -8.32 13.68
CA ARG A 230 -25.98 -7.35 14.76
C ARG A 230 -25.25 -6.13 14.20
N HIS A 231 -25.88 -4.96 14.31
CA HIS A 231 -25.41 -3.71 13.68
C HIS A 231 -25.24 -2.56 14.68
N ASP A 232 -24.83 -2.84 15.92
CA ASP A 232 -24.41 -1.75 16.81
C ASP A 232 -23.01 -1.25 16.44
N ALA A 233 -22.76 0.04 16.67
CA ALA A 233 -21.54 0.72 16.21
C ALA A 233 -20.27 0.08 16.78
N LEU A 234 -20.29 -0.36 18.05
CA LEU A 234 -19.15 -1.01 18.68
C LEU A 234 -18.88 -2.40 18.09
N HIS A 235 -19.93 -3.18 17.81
CA HIS A 235 -19.79 -4.47 17.12
C HIS A 235 -19.19 -4.32 15.72
N ILE A 236 -19.68 -3.37 14.94
CA ILE A 236 -19.16 -3.13 13.57
C ILE A 236 -17.72 -2.59 13.64
N ALA A 237 -17.44 -1.63 14.53
CA ALA A 237 -16.10 -1.07 14.66
C ALA A 237 -15.07 -2.11 15.11
N ALA A 238 -15.36 -2.88 16.16
CA ALA A 238 -14.43 -3.86 16.71
C ALA A 238 -14.40 -5.18 15.92
N GLY A 239 -15.53 -5.59 15.35
CA GLY A 239 -15.67 -6.85 14.62
C GLY A 239 -15.38 -6.72 13.13
N HIS A 240 -16.02 -5.77 12.44
CA HIS A 240 -15.97 -5.65 10.98
C HIS A 240 -14.80 -4.76 10.53
N LEU A 241 -14.73 -3.52 11.03
CA LEU A 241 -13.73 -2.52 10.59
C LEU A 241 -12.30 -2.89 11.00
N SER A 242 -12.13 -3.60 12.11
CA SER A 242 -10.81 -4.06 12.56
C SER A 242 -10.16 -5.05 11.58
N ILE A 243 -10.94 -5.75 10.74
CA ILE A 243 -10.42 -6.72 9.77
C ILE A 243 -9.63 -6.03 8.63
N PRO A 244 -10.17 -5.08 7.84
CA PRO A 244 -9.40 -4.37 6.82
C PRO A 244 -8.19 -3.62 7.41
N ALA A 245 -8.34 -3.01 8.59
CA ALA A 245 -7.23 -2.35 9.26
C ALA A 245 -6.11 -3.33 9.66
N GLY A 246 -6.48 -4.43 10.34
CA GLY A 246 -5.56 -5.46 10.78
C GLY A 246 -4.89 -6.20 9.61
N ALA A 247 -5.67 -6.57 8.59
CA ALA A 247 -5.16 -7.24 7.40
C ALA A 247 -4.18 -6.35 6.61
N ALA A 248 -4.48 -5.05 6.45
CA ALA A 248 -3.56 -4.10 5.83
C ALA A 248 -2.25 -3.97 6.64
N LEU A 249 -2.34 -3.89 7.97
CA LEU A 249 -1.16 -3.83 8.84
C LEU A 249 -0.32 -5.11 8.76
N ILE A 250 -0.94 -6.29 8.85
CA ILE A 250 -0.26 -7.58 8.73
C ILE A 250 0.43 -7.69 7.36
N GLY A 251 -0.29 -7.34 6.28
CA GLY A 251 0.26 -7.32 4.93
C GLY A 251 1.46 -6.38 4.78
N PHE A 252 1.39 -5.19 5.38
CA PHE A 252 2.50 -4.24 5.43
C PHE A 252 3.73 -4.83 6.12
N LEU A 253 3.54 -5.44 7.30
CA LEU A 253 4.62 -6.03 8.09
C LEU A 253 5.28 -7.21 7.37
N ILE A 254 4.48 -8.07 6.71
CA ILE A 254 4.99 -9.15 5.87
C ILE A 254 5.82 -8.59 4.72
N GLY A 255 5.31 -7.57 4.03
CA GLY A 255 6.04 -6.90 2.94
C GLY A 255 7.37 -6.28 3.42
N LYS A 256 7.39 -5.65 4.60
CA LYS A 256 8.61 -5.15 5.23
C LYS A 256 9.60 -6.26 5.57
N ALA A 257 9.13 -7.40 6.07
CA ALA A 257 9.99 -8.54 6.36
C ALA A 257 10.63 -9.10 5.08
N VAL A 258 9.89 -9.15 3.96
CA VAL A 258 10.42 -9.57 2.65
C VAL A 258 11.50 -8.61 2.15
N GLU A 259 11.26 -7.30 2.27
CA GLU A 259 12.22 -6.24 1.90
C GLU A 259 13.54 -6.36 2.71
N ARG A 260 13.46 -6.58 4.03
CA ARG A 260 14.65 -6.77 4.87
C ARG A 260 15.46 -8.00 4.45
N ARG A 261 14.79 -9.10 4.11
CA ARG A 261 15.45 -10.34 3.67
C ARG A 261 16.16 -10.19 2.33
N SER A 262 15.58 -9.44 1.38
CA SER A 262 16.21 -9.20 0.08
C SER A 262 17.47 -8.34 0.21
N HIS A 263 17.46 -7.33 1.08
CA HIS A 263 18.65 -6.52 1.36
C HIS A 263 19.75 -7.30 2.08
N GLY A 264 19.41 -8.12 3.07
CA GLY A 264 20.38 -8.96 3.77
C GLY A 264 21.10 -9.93 2.82
N ARG A 265 20.36 -10.55 1.89
CA ARG A 265 20.92 -11.47 0.88
C ARG A 265 21.89 -10.78 -0.09
N ARG A 266 21.64 -9.52 -0.46
CA ARG A 266 22.56 -8.78 -1.33
C ARG A 266 23.89 -8.50 -0.63
N ARG A 267 23.84 -8.05 0.63
CA ARG A 267 25.05 -7.80 1.43
C ARG A 267 25.90 -9.04 1.63
N SER A 268 25.30 -10.23 1.79
CA SER A 268 26.05 -11.48 1.93
C SER A 268 26.69 -11.98 0.63
N LEU A 269 26.30 -11.45 -0.53
CA LEU A 269 26.94 -11.76 -1.81
C LEU A 269 28.07 -10.79 -2.16
N GLU A 270 28.15 -9.67 -1.45
CA GLU A 270 29.17 -8.63 -1.61
C GLU A 270 30.34 -8.78 -0.61
N ALA A 271 30.15 -9.61 0.42
CA ALA A 271 31.15 -9.96 1.43
C ALA A 271 31.84 -11.28 1.08
#